data_AF-A0AA85BLI4-F1
#
_entry.id   AF-A0AA85BLI4-F1
#
_cell.length_a   1.000
_cell.length_b   1.000
_cell.length_c   1.000
_cell.angle_alpha   90.00
_cell.angle_beta   90.00
_cell.angle_gamma   90.00
#
_symmetry.space_group_name_H-M   'P 1'
#
loop_
_entity.id
_entity.type
_entity.pdbx_description
1 polymer ?
#
loop_
_entity_poly.entity_id
_entity_poly.type
_entity_poly.pdbx_seq_one_letter_code
_entity_poly.pdbx_strand_id
1 'polypeptide(L)'
;MYSRFSIVILFGFVLSLSHLDVEGINNLQNAKQFFKNIFHNTAKKSAFVNVYELELTRHSISLEQFNLSSEVFNYAGRIGRIIKAMENSLKMLVSWTEEEVSKYSWNPKLKPDITKYNDLRELKLGDKRLVDTPGYHFKIMPNKSGVHLPVEVYNGDSTVFHTLRWTDVLDSIFPTEPNLHFTYFASLTGILRVYPAFPWRKQNVDMFDVRRRSWFIQGSSVPKDLFILLDTSGSMTGQSLKLANLSAQKLIEALDVDDYFTVAHFPGAKDHVAPMIVTANNESEPICFNSFVQATRRNKMRLFYDLSTLKARGYSDFPASLKFAYEMFRNLTGSERGDRGKELRNKILVLMTDNAFVFDESVLSQLKQQKSNITTFIYSLGEPVGAAYEHK
;
A
#
# COMPACT_ATOMS: atom_id res chain seq x y z
N MET A 1 7.02 -36.13 -29.02
CA MET A 1 7.95 -35.05 -28.60
C MET A 1 8.16 -33.97 -29.69
N TYR A 2 7.26 -33.83 -30.68
CA TYR A 2 7.41 -32.93 -31.85
C TYR A 2 6.38 -31.77 -31.89
N SER A 3 5.83 -31.35 -30.75
CA SER A 3 4.77 -30.33 -30.70
C SER A 3 5.22 -28.96 -30.17
N ARG A 4 6.49 -28.78 -29.78
CA ARG A 4 6.95 -27.56 -29.09
C ARG A 4 7.95 -26.68 -29.86
N PHE A 5 8.41 -27.11 -31.03
CA PHE A 5 9.36 -26.31 -31.83
C PHE A 5 8.70 -25.25 -32.74
N SER A 6 7.41 -25.38 -33.07
CA SER A 6 6.72 -24.40 -33.92
C SER A 6 6.37 -23.07 -33.24
N ILE A 7 6.56 -22.97 -31.91
CA ILE A 7 6.21 -21.77 -31.13
C ILE A 7 7.41 -20.81 -31.00
N VAL A 8 8.65 -21.30 -31.11
CA VAL A 8 9.85 -20.50 -30.84
C VAL A 8 10.18 -19.53 -31.99
N ILE A 9 9.89 -19.90 -33.24
CA ILE A 9 10.11 -19.04 -34.41
C ILE A 9 9.11 -17.86 -34.44
N LEU A 10 7.94 -17.99 -33.82
CA LEU A 10 6.94 -16.92 -33.76
C LEU A 10 7.32 -15.80 -32.78
N PHE A 11 8.21 -16.05 -31.81
CA PHE A 11 8.57 -15.06 -30.80
C PHE A 11 9.55 -13.99 -31.30
N GLY A 12 10.45 -14.32 -32.23
CA GLY A 12 11.45 -13.39 -32.74
C GLY A 12 10.88 -12.25 -33.61
N PHE A 13 9.87 -12.55 -34.44
CA PHE A 13 9.24 -11.54 -35.31
C PHE A 13 8.18 -10.70 -34.59
N VAL A 14 7.56 -11.25 -33.53
CA VAL A 14 6.49 -10.57 -32.78
C VAL A 14 7.06 -9.56 -31.76
N LEU A 15 8.25 -9.81 -31.21
CA LEU A 15 8.89 -8.88 -30.26
C LEU A 15 9.35 -7.57 -30.92
N SER A 16 9.75 -7.58 -32.21
CA SER A 16 10.09 -6.34 -32.92
C SER A 16 8.87 -5.47 -33.23
N LEU A 17 7.67 -6.08 -33.32
CA LEU A 17 6.40 -5.39 -33.59
C LEU A 17 5.67 -4.91 -32.33
N SER A 18 6.13 -5.30 -31.13
CA SER A 18 5.50 -4.94 -29.85
C SER A 18 5.70 -3.48 -29.42
N HIS A 19 6.38 -2.67 -30.24
CA HIS A 19 6.53 -1.22 -30.06
C HIS A 19 5.46 -0.38 -30.77
N LEU A 20 4.42 -0.98 -31.34
CA LEU A 20 3.39 -0.26 -32.11
C LEU A 20 2.00 -0.36 -31.46
N ASP A 21 1.30 0.77 -31.47
CA ASP A 21 -0.03 1.11 -30.95
C ASP A 21 -1.17 0.14 -31.37
N VAL A 22 -2.43 0.52 -31.17
CA VAL A 22 -3.67 -0.23 -31.52
C VAL A 22 -3.65 -0.90 -32.92
N GLU A 23 -2.92 -0.36 -33.89
CA GLU A 23 -2.65 -1.00 -35.20
C GLU A 23 -1.85 -2.31 -35.11
N GLY A 24 -0.94 -2.41 -34.14
CA GLY A 24 -0.15 -3.60 -33.83
C GLY A 24 -1.01 -4.81 -33.42
N ILE A 25 -2.14 -4.60 -32.74
CA ILE A 25 -3.08 -5.68 -32.36
C ILE A 25 -3.80 -6.23 -33.59
N ASN A 26 -4.25 -5.36 -34.50
CA ASN A 26 -4.85 -5.77 -35.77
C ASN A 26 -3.81 -6.50 -36.65
N ASN A 27 -2.57 -6.00 -36.69
CA ASN A 27 -1.46 -6.67 -37.36
C ASN A 27 -1.13 -8.03 -36.74
N LEU A 28 -1.23 -8.18 -35.42
CA LEU A 28 -1.01 -9.45 -34.74
C LEU A 28 -2.12 -10.47 -35.04
N GLN A 29 -3.38 -10.03 -35.07
CA GLN A 29 -4.51 -10.87 -35.45
C GLN A 29 -4.42 -11.27 -36.94
N ASN A 30 -4.05 -10.35 -37.81
CA ASN A 30 -3.82 -10.59 -39.23
C ASN A 30 -2.65 -11.55 -39.46
N ALA A 31 -1.53 -11.38 -38.75
CA ALA A 31 -0.39 -12.28 -38.79
C ALA A 31 -0.77 -13.69 -38.29
N LYS A 32 -1.50 -13.78 -37.19
CA LYS A 32 -2.02 -15.04 -36.66
C LYS A 32 -2.87 -15.76 -37.69
N GLN A 33 -3.77 -15.05 -38.36
CA GLN A 33 -4.64 -15.63 -39.39
C GLN A 33 -3.86 -16.05 -40.65
N PHE A 34 -2.88 -15.24 -41.06
CA PHE A 34 -1.97 -15.53 -42.16
C PHE A 34 -1.17 -16.83 -41.91
N PHE A 35 -0.51 -16.94 -40.77
CA PHE A 35 0.26 -18.14 -40.43
C PHE A 35 -0.63 -19.36 -40.21
N LYS A 36 -1.82 -19.19 -39.63
CA LYS A 36 -2.81 -20.27 -39.52
C LYS A 36 -3.18 -20.83 -40.89
N ASN A 37 -3.40 -19.97 -41.89
CA ASN A 37 -3.72 -20.38 -43.26
C ASN A 37 -2.56 -21.08 -43.98
N ILE A 38 -1.31 -20.69 -43.70
CA ILE A 38 -0.11 -21.33 -44.26
C ILE A 38 0.10 -22.71 -43.63
N PHE A 39 0.05 -22.81 -42.31
CA PHE A 39 0.41 -24.03 -41.59
C PHE A 39 -0.68 -25.12 -41.62
N HIS A 40 -1.93 -24.79 -41.99
CA HIS A 40 -2.98 -25.78 -42.22
C HIS A 40 -2.86 -26.55 -43.54
N ASN A 41 -2.09 -26.06 -44.51
CA ASN A 41 -1.92 -26.71 -45.82
C ASN A 41 -0.46 -27.14 -46.01
N THR A 42 -0.23 -28.43 -46.20
CA THR A 42 1.11 -29.02 -46.36
C THR A 42 1.88 -28.47 -47.55
N ALA A 43 1.22 -28.20 -48.69
CA ALA A 43 1.86 -27.59 -49.86
C ALA A 43 2.27 -26.14 -49.59
N LYS A 44 1.42 -25.36 -48.93
CA LYS A 44 1.74 -23.96 -48.54
C LYS A 44 2.85 -23.89 -47.51
N LYS A 45 2.84 -24.80 -46.53
CA LYS A 45 3.92 -24.94 -45.55
C LYS A 45 5.26 -25.27 -46.23
N SER A 46 5.27 -26.22 -47.17
CA SER A 46 6.50 -26.57 -47.90
C SER A 46 7.01 -25.41 -48.75
N ALA A 47 6.12 -24.68 -49.43
CA ALA A 47 6.49 -23.48 -50.17
C ALA A 47 7.08 -22.40 -49.26
N PHE A 48 6.52 -22.18 -48.07
CA PHE A 48 7.04 -21.24 -47.07
C PHE A 48 8.44 -21.62 -46.59
N VAL A 49 8.69 -22.90 -46.29
CA VAL A 49 10.02 -23.38 -45.88
C VAL A 49 11.05 -23.16 -46.98
N ASN A 50 10.71 -23.48 -48.23
CA ASN A 50 11.62 -23.27 -49.36
C ASN A 50 11.98 -21.79 -49.55
N VAL A 51 11.00 -20.88 -49.42
CA VAL A 51 11.25 -19.43 -49.46
C VAL A 51 12.14 -19.01 -48.29
N TYR A 52 11.87 -19.48 -47.08
CA TYR A 52 12.67 -19.15 -45.90
C TYR A 52 14.14 -19.61 -46.04
N GLU A 53 14.37 -20.83 -46.52
CA GLU A 53 15.72 -21.35 -46.79
C GLU A 53 16.42 -20.57 -47.90
N LEU A 54 15.70 -20.17 -48.95
CA LEU A 54 16.22 -19.36 -50.04
C LEU A 54 16.61 -17.95 -49.56
N GLU A 55 15.84 -17.34 -48.66
CA GLU A 55 16.16 -16.03 -48.08
C GLU A 55 17.33 -16.11 -47.08
N LEU A 56 17.49 -17.23 -46.37
CA LEU A 56 18.71 -17.51 -45.57
C LEU A 56 19.95 -17.62 -46.46
N THR A 57 19.88 -18.38 -47.57
CA THR A 57 21.02 -18.51 -48.49
C THR A 57 21.37 -17.20 -49.20
N ARG A 58 20.37 -16.36 -49.48
CA ARG A 58 20.55 -14.99 -50.00
C ARG A 58 21.06 -13.99 -48.96
N HIS A 59 21.26 -14.39 -47.71
CA HIS A 59 21.67 -13.51 -46.61
C HIS A 59 20.71 -12.33 -46.38
N SER A 60 19.45 -12.47 -46.81
CA SER A 60 18.40 -11.45 -46.57
C SER A 60 17.81 -11.59 -45.16
N ILE A 61 18.06 -12.73 -44.50
CA ILE A 61 17.73 -13.00 -43.10
C ILE A 61 18.90 -13.75 -42.47
N SER A 62 19.19 -13.47 -41.20
CA SER A 62 20.23 -14.15 -40.42
C SER A 62 19.63 -14.94 -39.27
N LEU A 63 20.27 -16.06 -38.92
CA LEU A 63 20.00 -16.80 -37.69
C LEU A 63 20.97 -16.30 -36.62
N GLU A 64 20.44 -15.61 -35.62
CA GLU A 64 21.20 -15.20 -34.45
C GLU A 64 21.07 -16.23 -33.32
N GLN A 65 22.17 -16.49 -32.63
CA GLN A 65 22.17 -17.34 -31.45
C GLN A 65 21.60 -16.57 -30.25
N PHE A 66 20.46 -17.01 -29.74
CA PHE A 66 19.87 -16.42 -28.53
C PHE A 66 20.52 -17.02 -27.26
N ASN A 67 21.43 -16.26 -26.65
CA ASN A 67 22.01 -16.63 -25.36
C ASN A 67 21.17 -16.05 -24.22
N LEU A 68 20.41 -16.92 -23.55
CA LEU A 68 19.51 -16.55 -22.46
C LEU A 68 20.25 -15.85 -21.30
N SER A 69 21.46 -16.28 -20.96
CA SER A 69 22.20 -15.73 -19.82
C SER A 69 22.63 -14.30 -20.07
N SER A 70 23.20 -14.01 -21.25
CA SER A 70 23.57 -12.64 -21.62
C SER A 70 22.35 -11.75 -21.75
N GLU A 71 21.24 -12.27 -22.28
CA GLU A 71 20.03 -11.47 -22.46
C GLU A 71 19.38 -11.09 -21.12
N VAL A 72 19.31 -12.04 -20.17
CA VAL A 72 18.83 -11.75 -18.80
C VAL A 72 19.73 -10.74 -18.11
N PHE A 73 21.07 -10.86 -18.25
CA PHE A 73 22.00 -9.91 -17.66
C PHE A 73 21.85 -8.50 -18.27
N ASN A 74 21.75 -8.42 -19.60
CA ASN A 74 21.51 -7.17 -20.31
C ASN A 74 20.18 -6.52 -19.90
N TYR A 75 19.14 -7.32 -19.77
CA TYR A 75 17.82 -6.87 -19.33
C TYR A 75 17.85 -6.36 -17.89
N ALA A 76 18.47 -7.09 -16.97
CA ALA A 76 18.69 -6.65 -15.59
C ALA A 76 19.47 -5.33 -15.53
N GLY A 77 20.52 -5.18 -16.35
CA GLY A 77 21.29 -3.95 -16.47
C GLY A 77 20.49 -2.77 -17.05
N ARG A 78 19.53 -3.02 -17.97
CA ARG A 78 18.60 -1.99 -18.46
C ARG A 78 17.64 -1.53 -17.36
N ILE A 79 17.01 -2.46 -16.64
CA ILE A 79 16.13 -2.12 -15.51
C ILE A 79 16.90 -1.38 -14.42
N GLY A 80 18.10 -1.85 -14.07
CA GLY A 80 18.95 -1.20 -13.07
C GLY A 80 19.26 0.26 -13.41
N ARG A 81 19.54 0.56 -14.69
CA ARG A 81 19.75 1.94 -15.15
C ARG A 81 18.50 2.80 -15.03
N ILE A 82 17.32 2.27 -15.37
CA ILE A 82 16.05 2.99 -15.23
C ILE A 82 15.79 3.32 -13.76
N ILE A 83 15.89 2.33 -12.88
CA ILE A 83 15.70 2.52 -11.43
C ILE A 83 16.71 3.55 -10.90
N LYS A 84 17.97 3.47 -11.32
CA LYS A 84 19.01 4.40 -10.85
C LYS A 84 18.75 5.83 -11.31
N ALA A 85 18.31 6.02 -12.55
CA ALA A 85 17.93 7.33 -13.06
C ALA A 85 16.74 7.91 -12.28
N MET A 86 15.70 7.09 -12.03
CA MET A 86 14.54 7.50 -11.24
C MET A 86 14.91 7.85 -9.79
N GLU A 87 15.79 7.08 -9.16
CA GLU A 87 16.30 7.35 -7.80
C GLU A 87 17.01 8.71 -7.74
N ASN A 88 17.89 8.99 -8.71
CA ASN A 88 18.62 10.25 -8.77
C ASN A 88 17.68 11.44 -8.99
N SER A 89 16.73 11.32 -9.94
CA SER A 89 15.71 12.35 -10.18
C SER A 89 14.86 12.61 -8.94
N LEU A 90 14.44 11.55 -8.22
CA LEU A 90 13.66 11.71 -7.00
C LEU A 90 14.45 12.41 -5.89
N LYS A 91 15.74 12.07 -5.73
CA LYS A 91 16.62 12.75 -4.75
C LYS A 91 16.78 14.25 -5.05
N MET A 92 16.91 14.62 -6.32
CA MET A 92 16.96 16.02 -6.73
C MET A 92 15.67 16.76 -6.39
N LEU A 93 14.51 16.18 -6.73
CA LEU A 93 13.21 16.78 -6.41
C LEU A 93 13.02 16.97 -4.91
N VAL A 94 13.39 15.98 -4.10
CA VAL A 94 13.31 16.08 -2.63
C VAL A 94 14.20 17.21 -2.12
N SER A 95 15.45 17.28 -2.56
CA SER A 95 16.38 18.33 -2.14
C SER A 95 15.87 19.73 -2.47
N TRP A 96 15.39 19.96 -3.70
CA TRP A 96 14.84 21.27 -4.10
C TRP A 96 13.53 21.58 -3.38
N THR A 97 12.70 20.57 -3.14
CA THR A 97 11.46 20.75 -2.36
C THR A 97 11.77 21.17 -0.94
N GLU A 98 12.70 20.48 -0.26
CA GLU A 98 13.10 20.81 1.11
C GLU A 98 13.69 22.23 1.20
N GLU A 99 14.53 22.61 0.23
CA GLU A 99 15.10 23.94 0.16
C GLU A 99 14.01 25.02 0.00
N GLU A 100 13.08 24.86 -0.94
CA GLU A 100 12.00 25.83 -1.15
C GLU A 100 11.01 25.88 0.01
N VAL A 101 10.72 24.74 0.64
CA VAL A 101 9.88 24.68 1.85
C VAL A 101 10.51 25.46 3.01
N SER A 102 11.84 25.37 3.17
CA SER A 102 12.54 26.08 4.24
C SER A 102 12.41 27.62 4.14
N LYS A 103 12.14 28.15 2.94
CA LYS A 103 11.95 29.57 2.68
C LYS A 103 10.53 30.05 3.03
N TYR A 104 9.57 29.13 3.21
CA TYR A 104 8.19 29.47 3.47
C TYR A 104 7.99 29.99 4.90
N SER A 105 7.60 31.26 5.02
CA SER A 105 7.27 31.89 6.31
C SER A 105 5.78 31.76 6.62
N TRP A 106 5.45 31.16 7.77
CA TRP A 106 4.07 31.01 8.22
C TRP A 106 3.42 32.37 8.53
N ASN A 107 2.40 32.74 7.76
CA ASN A 107 1.58 33.94 7.98
C ASN A 107 0.21 33.59 8.62
N PRO A 108 -0.01 33.83 9.92
CA PRO A 108 -1.27 33.50 10.60
C PRO A 108 -2.48 34.32 10.11
N LYS A 109 -2.26 35.41 9.36
CA LYS A 109 -3.33 36.25 8.79
C LYS A 109 -3.70 35.86 7.36
N LEU A 110 -3.02 34.86 6.78
CA LEU A 110 -3.35 34.37 5.45
C LEU A 110 -4.80 33.85 5.48
N LYS A 111 -5.59 34.26 4.50
CA LYS A 111 -6.96 33.77 4.31
C LYS A 111 -6.97 32.71 3.21
N PRO A 112 -7.84 31.70 3.30
CA PRO A 112 -7.96 30.68 2.27
C PRO A 112 -8.35 31.34 0.94
N ASP A 113 -7.59 31.06 -0.11
CA ASP A 113 -7.92 31.42 -1.48
C ASP A 113 -8.14 30.14 -2.28
N ILE A 114 -9.41 29.74 -2.35
CA ILE A 114 -9.83 28.46 -2.94
C ILE A 114 -9.63 28.45 -4.47
N THR A 115 -9.38 29.61 -5.09
CA THR A 115 -9.29 29.75 -6.56
C THR A 115 -7.90 29.49 -7.15
N LYS A 116 -6.87 29.24 -6.31
CA LYS A 116 -5.46 29.25 -6.74
C LYS A 116 -4.86 27.90 -7.14
N TYR A 117 -5.58 26.79 -7.01
CA TYR A 117 -5.04 25.47 -7.38
C TYR A 117 -5.98 24.73 -8.34
N ASN A 118 -5.42 23.84 -9.16
CA ASN A 118 -6.21 22.99 -10.04
C ASN A 118 -6.75 21.80 -9.23
N ASP A 119 -8.01 21.84 -8.78
CA ASP A 119 -8.63 20.66 -8.14
C ASP A 119 -8.82 19.55 -9.19
N LEU A 120 -8.10 18.44 -9.03
CA LEU A 120 -8.16 17.31 -9.96
C LEU A 120 -9.59 16.74 -10.06
N ARG A 121 -10.41 16.88 -9.01
CA ARG A 121 -11.81 16.40 -8.97
C ARG A 121 -12.76 17.30 -9.75
N GLU A 122 -12.38 18.55 -10.01
CA GLU A 122 -13.15 19.52 -10.79
C GLU A 122 -12.70 19.61 -12.26
N LEU A 123 -11.50 19.12 -12.58
CA LEU A 123 -11.01 19.02 -13.95
C LEU A 123 -11.86 18.05 -14.76
N LYS A 124 -12.59 18.57 -15.76
CA LYS A 124 -13.42 17.79 -16.68
C LYS A 124 -12.60 17.35 -17.89
N LEU A 125 -12.90 16.18 -18.44
CA LEU A 125 -12.26 15.64 -19.66
C LEU A 125 -12.33 16.61 -20.87
N GLY A 126 -13.34 17.48 -20.93
CA GLY A 126 -13.50 18.49 -21.98
C GLY A 126 -12.86 19.85 -21.69
N ASP A 127 -12.08 20.00 -20.61
CA ASP A 127 -11.35 21.24 -20.32
C ASP A 127 -10.32 21.52 -21.43
N LYS A 128 -10.36 22.73 -22.00
CA LYS A 128 -9.49 23.15 -23.12
C LYS A 128 -8.02 23.17 -22.76
N ARG A 129 -7.67 23.23 -21.47
CA ARG A 129 -6.29 23.19 -20.97
C ARG A 129 -5.68 21.79 -21.02
N LEU A 130 -6.50 20.76 -21.23
CA LEU A 130 -6.05 19.37 -21.31
C LEU A 130 -5.71 18.99 -22.74
N VAL A 131 -4.53 18.42 -22.94
CA VAL A 131 -4.00 18.04 -24.25
C VAL A 131 -3.58 16.58 -24.27
N ASP A 132 -3.74 15.94 -25.43
CA ASP A 132 -3.19 14.62 -25.69
C ASP A 132 -1.66 14.74 -25.82
N THR A 133 -0.93 14.03 -24.96
CA THR A 133 0.54 14.11 -24.89
C THR A 133 1.13 12.72 -25.06
N PRO A 134 2.11 12.52 -25.97
CA PRO A 134 2.80 11.24 -26.11
C PRO A 134 3.34 10.73 -24.78
N GLY A 135 3.17 9.43 -24.50
CA GLY A 135 3.57 8.80 -23.23
C GLY A 135 2.49 8.80 -22.15
N TYR A 136 1.38 9.53 -22.33
CA TYR A 136 0.23 9.50 -21.42
C TYR A 136 -0.98 8.85 -22.10
N HIS A 137 -1.65 7.95 -21.37
CA HIS A 137 -2.87 7.29 -21.86
C HIS A 137 -4.14 8.14 -21.75
N PHE A 138 -4.03 9.36 -21.22
CA PHE A 138 -5.14 10.28 -21.03
C PHE A 138 -4.66 11.73 -21.17
N LYS A 139 -5.60 12.66 -21.41
CA LYS A 139 -5.29 14.08 -21.53
C LYS A 139 -4.78 14.66 -20.22
N ILE A 140 -3.71 15.43 -20.32
CA ILE A 140 -3.04 16.07 -19.17
C ILE A 140 -3.03 17.59 -19.34
N MET A 141 -2.85 18.32 -18.24
CA MET A 141 -2.53 19.74 -18.24
C MET A 141 -1.00 19.89 -18.19
N PRO A 142 -0.34 20.27 -19.29
CA PRO A 142 1.11 20.40 -19.31
C PRO A 142 1.55 21.57 -18.43
N ASN A 143 2.75 21.49 -17.85
CA ASN A 143 3.39 22.54 -17.05
C ASN A 143 2.60 22.98 -15.80
N LYS A 144 1.57 22.22 -15.39
CA LYS A 144 0.78 22.49 -14.19
C LYS A 144 0.52 21.22 -13.42
N SER A 145 0.68 21.28 -12.10
CA SER A 145 0.18 20.24 -11.21
C SER A 145 -1.30 20.45 -10.91
N GLY A 146 -1.94 19.38 -10.45
CA GLY A 146 -3.25 19.46 -9.82
C GLY A 146 -3.24 18.84 -8.45
N VAL A 147 -4.23 19.20 -7.65
CA VAL A 147 -4.36 18.80 -6.26
C VAL A 147 -5.61 17.94 -6.07
N HIS A 148 -5.46 16.84 -5.36
CA HIS A 148 -6.55 16.07 -4.78
C HIS A 148 -6.60 16.35 -3.28
N LEU A 149 -7.81 16.68 -2.79
CA LEU A 149 -8.13 16.73 -1.37
C LEU A 149 -9.14 15.62 -1.04
N PRO A 150 -8.91 14.82 0.01
CA PRO A 150 -9.89 13.87 0.51
C PRO A 150 -11.17 14.59 0.95
N VAL A 151 -12.32 13.93 0.85
CA VAL A 151 -13.62 14.51 1.24
C VAL A 151 -13.70 14.87 2.73
N GLU A 152 -12.91 14.19 3.57
CA GLU A 152 -12.82 14.43 5.02
C GLU A 152 -11.93 15.64 5.38
N VAL A 153 -11.19 16.20 4.42
CA VAL A 153 -10.25 17.31 4.66
C VAL A 153 -10.90 18.63 4.27
N TYR A 154 -11.09 19.51 5.26
CA TYR A 154 -11.63 20.85 5.03
C TYR A 154 -10.56 21.80 4.47
N ASN A 155 -10.81 22.35 3.28
CA ASN A 155 -9.87 23.25 2.60
C ASN A 155 -9.71 24.63 3.27
N GLY A 156 -10.62 25.02 4.17
CA GLY A 156 -10.51 26.26 4.95
C GLY A 156 -9.67 26.14 6.22
N ASP A 157 -9.20 24.93 6.58
CA ASP A 157 -8.27 24.75 7.69
C ASP A 157 -6.94 25.47 7.42
N SER A 158 -6.42 26.19 8.41
CA SER A 158 -5.17 26.94 8.32
C SER A 158 -4.01 26.08 7.84
N THR A 159 -3.88 24.87 8.36
CA THR A 159 -2.81 23.95 7.98
C THR A 159 -2.93 23.55 6.53
N VAL A 160 -4.17 23.24 6.09
CA VAL A 160 -4.45 22.78 4.73
C VAL A 160 -4.17 23.88 3.71
N PHE A 161 -4.72 25.09 3.86
CA PHE A 161 -4.47 26.13 2.86
C PHE A 161 -3.04 26.67 2.89
N HIS A 162 -2.34 26.66 4.03
CA HIS A 162 -0.91 26.94 4.06
C HIS A 162 -0.12 25.88 3.29
N THR A 163 -0.47 24.61 3.42
CA THR A 163 0.14 23.54 2.62
C THR A 163 -0.14 23.71 1.13
N LEU A 164 -1.37 24.03 0.74
CA LEU A 164 -1.68 24.34 -0.66
C LEU A 164 -0.84 25.51 -1.18
N ARG A 165 -0.61 26.53 -0.34
CA ARG A 165 0.15 27.73 -0.71
C ARG A 165 1.62 27.46 -0.91
N TRP A 166 2.29 26.79 0.02
CA TRP A 166 3.73 26.55 -0.13
C TRP A 166 4.03 25.48 -1.18
N THR A 167 3.14 24.50 -1.36
CA THR A 167 3.31 23.48 -2.41
C THR A 167 3.16 24.02 -3.83
N ASP A 168 2.77 25.28 -3.99
CA ASP A 168 2.64 25.94 -5.30
C ASP A 168 3.97 26.00 -6.07
N VAL A 169 5.09 26.11 -5.34
CA VAL A 169 6.45 26.09 -5.90
C VAL A 169 6.77 24.77 -6.62
N LEU A 170 6.06 23.69 -6.32
CA LEU A 170 6.28 22.39 -6.96
C LEU A 170 5.95 22.41 -8.45
N ASP A 171 5.12 23.35 -8.93
CA ASP A 171 4.89 23.55 -10.37
C ASP A 171 6.17 23.91 -11.13
N SER A 172 7.12 24.60 -10.47
CA SER A 172 8.42 24.92 -11.07
C SER A 172 9.49 23.85 -10.87
N ILE A 173 9.32 22.97 -9.87
CA ILE A 173 10.29 21.92 -9.52
C ILE A 173 9.99 20.62 -10.26
N PHE A 174 8.74 20.17 -10.32
CA PHE A 174 8.42 18.89 -10.95
C PHE A 174 8.84 18.76 -12.44
N PRO A 175 8.74 19.80 -13.30
CA PRO A 175 9.13 19.69 -14.70
C PRO A 175 10.64 19.56 -14.96
N THR A 176 11.50 19.83 -13.97
CA THR A 176 12.96 19.82 -14.17
C THR A 176 13.53 18.39 -14.26
N GLU A 177 12.74 17.37 -13.90
CA GLU A 177 13.13 15.96 -13.95
C GLU A 177 12.32 15.19 -15.01
N PRO A 178 12.69 15.27 -16.31
CA PRO A 178 11.92 14.70 -17.42
C PRO A 178 11.90 13.17 -17.45
N ASN A 179 12.75 12.51 -16.64
CA ASN A 179 12.78 11.04 -16.55
C ASN A 179 11.54 10.47 -15.83
N LEU A 180 10.76 11.31 -15.14
CA LEU A 180 9.58 10.92 -14.37
C LEU A 180 8.30 11.29 -15.14
N HIS A 181 7.47 10.28 -15.43
CA HIS A 181 6.19 10.51 -16.13
C HIS A 181 5.14 11.12 -15.19
N PHE A 182 5.00 10.60 -13.97
CA PHE A 182 4.15 11.20 -12.94
C PHE A 182 4.99 11.48 -11.72
N THR A 183 4.94 12.72 -11.27
CA THR A 183 5.59 13.17 -10.04
C THR A 183 4.51 13.64 -9.09
N TYR A 184 4.59 13.21 -7.83
CA TYR A 184 3.61 13.59 -6.83
C TYR A 184 4.25 13.92 -5.50
N PHE A 185 3.60 14.84 -4.79
CA PHE A 185 3.88 15.17 -3.40
C PHE A 185 2.65 14.85 -2.56
N ALA A 186 2.87 14.20 -1.43
CA ALA A 186 1.84 13.80 -0.50
C ALA A 186 2.11 14.42 0.87
N SER A 187 1.15 15.15 1.40
CA SER A 187 1.26 15.80 2.70
C SER A 187 0.62 14.97 3.81
N LEU A 188 1.14 15.13 5.04
CA LEU A 188 0.50 14.67 6.27
C LEU A 188 -0.90 15.28 6.49
N THR A 189 -1.18 16.43 5.86
CA THR A 189 -2.53 17.05 5.87
C THR A 189 -3.54 16.32 4.99
N GLY A 190 -3.11 15.36 4.17
CA GLY A 190 -3.97 14.62 3.24
C GLY A 190 -3.95 15.16 1.81
N ILE A 191 -3.29 16.31 1.56
CA ILE A 191 -3.13 16.88 0.23
C ILE A 191 -2.25 15.99 -0.64
N LEU A 192 -2.73 15.64 -1.83
CA LEU A 192 -1.94 15.01 -2.89
C LEU A 192 -1.82 15.99 -4.06
N ARG A 193 -0.60 16.44 -4.38
CA ARG A 193 -0.32 17.25 -5.58
C ARG A 193 0.36 16.38 -6.62
N VAL A 194 -0.14 16.36 -7.85
CA VAL A 194 0.34 15.49 -8.94
C VAL A 194 0.65 16.31 -10.18
N TYR A 195 1.79 16.04 -10.80
CA TYR A 195 2.23 16.63 -12.05
C TYR A 195 2.48 15.54 -13.11
N PRO A 196 2.04 15.76 -14.35
CA PRO A 196 1.13 16.83 -14.80
C PRO A 196 -0.30 16.62 -14.27
N ALA A 197 -1.11 17.68 -14.22
CA ALA A 197 -2.49 17.59 -13.75
C ALA A 197 -3.35 16.78 -14.72
N PHE A 198 -4.37 16.08 -14.22
CA PHE A 198 -5.30 15.31 -15.05
C PHE A 198 -6.69 15.21 -14.40
N PRO A 199 -7.75 14.93 -15.17
CA PRO A 199 -9.08 14.68 -14.62
C PRO A 199 -9.09 13.50 -13.64
N TRP A 200 -9.38 13.76 -12.37
CA TRP A 200 -9.53 12.69 -11.37
C TRP A 200 -10.77 11.87 -11.66
N ARG A 201 -10.61 10.54 -11.69
CA ARG A 201 -11.74 9.64 -11.93
C ARG A 201 -12.64 9.59 -10.69
N LYS A 202 -13.66 10.42 -10.66
CA LYS A 202 -14.69 10.40 -9.62
C LYS A 202 -15.61 9.18 -9.80
N GLN A 203 -15.56 8.25 -8.84
CA GLN A 203 -16.66 7.30 -8.61
C GLN A 203 -17.74 7.99 -7.76
N ASN A 204 -18.93 7.38 -7.61
CA ASN A 204 -20.09 7.97 -6.91
C ASN A 204 -19.73 8.71 -5.60
N VAL A 205 -18.82 8.16 -4.80
CA VAL A 205 -18.17 8.83 -3.65
C VAL A 205 -16.66 8.57 -3.70
N ASP A 206 -15.85 9.62 -3.63
CA ASP A 206 -14.39 9.52 -3.63
C ASP A 206 -13.85 9.33 -2.21
N MET A 207 -13.50 8.09 -1.87
CA MET A 207 -12.90 7.72 -0.59
C MET A 207 -11.36 7.71 -0.63
N PHE A 208 -10.76 8.29 -1.67
CA PHE A 208 -9.31 8.35 -1.76
C PHE A 208 -8.75 9.28 -0.68
N ASP A 209 -7.79 8.74 0.07
CA ASP A 209 -6.92 9.49 0.98
C ASP A 209 -5.49 9.00 0.76
N VAL A 210 -4.60 9.96 0.51
CA VAL A 210 -3.18 9.73 0.24
C VAL A 210 -2.47 9.08 1.42
N ARG A 211 -2.89 9.43 2.64
CA ARG A 211 -2.28 8.94 3.90
C ARG A 211 -2.59 7.47 4.15
N ARG A 212 -3.63 6.94 3.49
CA ARG A 212 -4.06 5.55 3.58
C ARG A 212 -3.45 4.67 2.47
N ARG A 213 -2.51 5.19 1.66
CA ARG A 213 -1.89 4.44 0.56
C ARG A 213 -0.60 3.74 1.02
N SER A 214 -0.39 2.50 0.58
CA SER A 214 0.83 1.71 0.88
C SER A 214 2.12 2.48 0.63
N TRP A 215 2.27 3.12 -0.53
CA TRP A 215 3.47 3.89 -0.86
C TRP A 215 3.72 5.07 0.08
N PHE A 216 2.66 5.69 0.64
CA PHE A 216 2.79 6.76 1.63
C PHE A 216 3.23 6.19 2.99
N ILE A 217 2.63 5.06 3.38
CA ILE A 217 2.91 4.40 4.67
C ILE A 217 4.34 3.86 4.71
N GLN A 218 4.80 3.22 3.62
CA GLN A 218 6.18 2.73 3.48
C GLN A 218 7.21 3.87 3.50
N GLY A 219 6.89 5.01 2.88
CA GLY A 219 7.80 6.16 2.87
C GLY A 219 7.84 6.95 4.19
N SER A 220 6.80 6.86 5.02
CA SER A 220 6.66 7.65 6.25
C SER A 220 7.06 6.90 7.52
N SER A 221 7.23 5.58 7.47
CA SER A 221 7.44 4.78 8.66
C SER A 221 8.19 3.48 8.39
N VAL A 222 8.96 3.02 9.37
CA VAL A 222 9.59 1.69 9.33
C VAL A 222 8.55 0.57 9.52
N PRO A 223 8.86 -0.66 9.08
CA PRO A 223 8.01 -1.82 9.34
C PRO A 223 7.72 -2.02 10.83
N LYS A 224 6.55 -2.56 11.15
CA LYS A 224 6.02 -2.62 12.52
C LYS A 224 5.66 -4.04 12.89
N ASP A 225 5.89 -4.37 14.17
CA ASP A 225 5.33 -5.55 14.82
C ASP A 225 4.18 -5.07 15.72
N LEU A 226 2.95 -5.16 15.21
CA LEU A 226 1.73 -4.73 15.89
C LEU A 226 1.13 -5.88 16.72
N PHE A 227 1.01 -5.70 18.02
CA PHE A 227 0.26 -6.58 18.90
C PHE A 227 -1.01 -5.86 19.33
N ILE A 228 -2.19 -6.42 19.04
CA ILE A 228 -3.47 -5.90 19.56
C ILE A 228 -3.97 -6.82 20.68
N LEU A 229 -4.19 -6.26 21.86
CA LEU A 229 -4.89 -6.87 22.99
C LEU A 229 -6.34 -6.37 22.98
N LEU A 230 -7.28 -7.29 22.82
CA LEU A 230 -8.71 -7.03 22.89
C LEU A 230 -9.27 -7.46 24.23
N ASP A 231 -9.81 -6.52 24.98
CA ASP A 231 -10.63 -6.82 26.13
C ASP A 231 -11.91 -7.53 25.66
N THR A 232 -12.14 -8.72 26.19
CA THR A 232 -13.36 -9.52 25.95
C THR A 232 -14.08 -9.80 27.26
N SER A 233 -13.89 -8.96 28.28
CA SER A 233 -14.64 -8.98 29.53
C SER A 233 -16.13 -8.72 29.30
N GLY A 234 -16.95 -9.04 30.31
CA GLY A 234 -18.41 -8.90 30.24
C GLY A 234 -18.88 -7.46 30.01
N SER A 235 -18.11 -6.45 30.42
CA SER A 235 -18.46 -5.03 30.20
C SER A 235 -18.37 -4.63 28.73
N MET A 236 -17.55 -5.34 27.93
CA MET A 236 -17.44 -5.14 26.49
C MET A 236 -18.66 -5.66 25.70
N THR A 237 -19.63 -6.30 26.35
CA THR A 237 -20.80 -6.91 25.66
C THR A 237 -21.58 -5.88 24.85
N GLY A 238 -21.91 -6.22 23.60
CA GLY A 238 -22.74 -5.39 22.73
C GLY A 238 -21.92 -4.45 21.85
N GLN A 239 -22.09 -3.13 22.03
CA GLN A 239 -21.50 -2.11 21.15
C GLN A 239 -19.98 -2.00 21.30
N SER A 240 -19.45 -2.04 22.53
CA SER A 240 -18.02 -1.87 22.80
C SER A 240 -17.17 -2.94 22.11
N LEU A 241 -17.55 -4.22 22.19
CA LEU A 241 -16.85 -5.30 21.47
C LEU A 241 -16.98 -5.16 19.94
N LYS A 242 -18.14 -4.74 19.42
CA LYS A 242 -18.29 -4.48 17.97
C LYS A 242 -17.37 -3.35 17.50
N LEU A 243 -17.25 -2.28 18.29
CA LEU A 243 -16.34 -1.16 18.01
C LEU A 243 -14.87 -1.60 18.14
N ALA A 244 -14.53 -2.43 19.12
CA ALA A 244 -13.18 -2.98 19.29
C ALA A 244 -12.79 -3.84 18.09
N ASN A 245 -13.66 -4.76 17.66
CA ASN A 245 -13.45 -5.58 16.49
C ASN A 245 -13.27 -4.73 15.22
N LEU A 246 -14.15 -3.75 15.00
CA LEU A 246 -14.05 -2.85 13.84
C LEU A 246 -12.76 -2.02 13.87
N SER A 247 -12.37 -1.50 15.04
CA SER A 247 -11.15 -0.72 15.23
C SER A 247 -9.91 -1.56 14.98
N ALA A 248 -9.86 -2.79 15.50
CA ALA A 248 -8.78 -3.73 15.22
C ALA A 248 -8.67 -4.06 13.73
N GLN A 249 -9.80 -4.32 13.06
CA GLN A 249 -9.84 -4.51 11.62
C GLN A 249 -9.27 -3.31 10.87
N LYS A 250 -9.64 -2.08 11.25
CA LYS A 250 -9.15 -0.85 10.60
C LYS A 250 -7.65 -0.61 10.82
N LEU A 251 -7.13 -0.89 12.01
CA LEU A 251 -5.69 -0.81 12.27
C LEU A 251 -4.91 -1.82 11.42
N ILE A 252 -5.40 -3.06 11.32
CA ILE A 252 -4.76 -4.12 10.53
C ILE A 252 -4.89 -3.87 9.02
N GLU A 253 -6.03 -3.31 8.58
CA GLU A 253 -6.24 -2.93 7.18
C GLU A 253 -5.16 -1.93 6.72
N ALA A 254 -4.78 -0.98 7.59
CA ALA A 254 -3.76 0.04 7.34
C ALA A 254 -2.31 -0.48 7.32
N LEU A 255 -2.03 -1.71 7.76
CA LEU A 255 -0.68 -2.29 7.70
C LEU A 255 -0.23 -2.57 6.27
N ASP A 256 1.07 -2.56 6.01
CA ASP A 256 1.63 -3.00 4.73
C ASP A 256 2.16 -4.44 4.77
N VAL A 257 2.55 -4.99 3.63
CA VAL A 257 3.04 -6.37 3.48
C VAL A 257 4.31 -6.61 4.29
N ASP A 258 5.13 -5.59 4.57
CA ASP A 258 6.34 -5.73 5.39
C ASP A 258 6.08 -5.69 6.90
N ASP A 259 4.88 -5.26 7.28
CA ASP A 259 4.42 -5.24 8.67
C ASP A 259 3.95 -6.63 9.11
N TYR A 260 4.00 -6.86 10.41
CA TYR A 260 3.49 -8.05 11.04
C TYR A 260 2.50 -7.68 12.13
N PHE A 261 1.50 -8.54 12.32
CA PHE A 261 0.54 -8.38 13.37
C PHE A 261 0.29 -9.68 14.13
N THR A 262 -0.16 -9.54 15.36
CA THR A 262 -0.86 -10.58 16.12
C THR A 262 -1.99 -9.93 16.90
N VAL A 263 -3.08 -10.66 17.11
CA VAL A 263 -4.18 -10.20 17.95
C VAL A 263 -4.48 -11.26 18.96
N ALA A 264 -4.55 -10.84 20.21
CA ALA A 264 -4.97 -11.68 21.32
C ALA A 264 -6.17 -11.05 22.02
N HIS A 265 -6.95 -11.88 22.67
CA HIS A 265 -8.05 -11.44 23.51
C HIS A 265 -7.92 -12.06 24.90
N PHE A 266 -8.48 -11.38 25.88
CA PHE A 266 -8.48 -11.86 27.26
C PHE A 266 -9.88 -11.68 27.88
N PRO A 267 -10.53 -12.77 28.31
CA PRO A 267 -11.64 -12.71 29.25
C PRO A 267 -11.12 -12.97 30.68
N GLY A 268 -11.79 -12.45 31.69
CA GLY A 268 -11.33 -12.55 33.07
C GLY A 268 -11.90 -13.75 33.81
N ALA A 269 -10.99 -14.62 34.23
CA ALA A 269 -10.85 -15.27 35.53
C ALA A 269 -12.05 -15.89 36.29
N LYS A 270 -13.25 -16.08 35.71
CA LYS A 270 -14.15 -17.10 36.31
C LYS A 270 -13.60 -18.53 36.11
N ASP A 271 -12.83 -18.74 35.03
CA ASP A 271 -12.30 -20.07 34.62
C ASP A 271 -10.76 -20.13 34.48
N HIS A 272 -9.99 -19.12 34.95
CA HIS A 272 -8.52 -19.02 34.76
C HIS A 272 -8.04 -19.09 33.30
N VAL A 273 -8.83 -18.57 32.36
CA VAL A 273 -8.46 -18.59 30.95
C VAL A 273 -7.39 -17.52 30.71
N ALA A 274 -6.15 -17.96 30.42
CA ALA A 274 -5.05 -17.09 30.06
C ALA A 274 -5.39 -16.29 28.78
N PRO A 275 -4.79 -15.08 28.61
CA PRO A 275 -4.84 -14.36 27.34
C PRO A 275 -4.44 -15.29 26.19
N MET A 276 -5.20 -15.26 25.09
CA MET A 276 -4.98 -16.17 23.96
C MET A 276 -5.04 -15.43 22.63
N ILE A 277 -4.27 -15.91 21.66
CA ILE A 277 -4.32 -15.41 20.28
C ILE A 277 -5.71 -15.70 19.71
N VAL A 278 -6.28 -14.73 19.01
CA VAL A 278 -7.59 -14.86 18.37
C VAL A 278 -7.52 -15.92 17.28
N THR A 279 -8.35 -16.95 17.43
CA THR A 279 -8.55 -18.03 16.46
C THR A 279 -10.05 -18.34 16.39
N ALA A 280 -10.57 -18.68 15.20
CA ALA A 280 -11.93 -19.21 15.13
C ALA A 280 -12.01 -20.54 15.89
N ASN A 281 -12.90 -20.60 16.88
CA ASN A 281 -13.12 -21.74 17.76
C ASN A 281 -13.95 -22.86 17.10
N ASN A 282 -13.67 -23.20 15.84
CA ASN A 282 -14.25 -24.40 15.26
C ASN A 282 -13.31 -25.57 15.60
N GLU A 283 -13.78 -26.52 16.41
CA GLU A 283 -13.02 -27.73 16.81
C GLU A 283 -12.44 -28.51 15.60
N SER A 284 -12.99 -28.27 14.41
CA SER A 284 -12.60 -28.88 13.14
C SER A 284 -11.48 -28.14 12.39
N GLU A 285 -11.17 -26.89 12.73
CA GLU A 285 -10.19 -26.08 12.00
C GLU A 285 -8.84 -26.00 12.73
N PRO A 286 -7.71 -26.21 12.04
CA PRO A 286 -6.39 -26.07 12.66
C PRO A 286 -6.10 -24.62 13.04
N ILE A 287 -5.37 -24.44 14.14
CA ILE A 287 -4.94 -23.11 14.59
C ILE A 287 -4.10 -22.45 13.50
N CYS A 288 -4.59 -21.31 13.01
CA CYS A 288 -3.93 -20.57 11.93
C CYS A 288 -2.76 -19.72 12.40
N PHE A 289 -2.82 -19.17 13.63
CA PHE A 289 -1.85 -18.21 14.15
C PHE A 289 -1.38 -18.59 15.57
N ASN A 290 -0.07 -18.75 15.73
CA ASN A 290 0.59 -19.01 17.02
C ASN A 290 1.59 -17.90 17.40
N SER A 291 1.80 -16.92 16.52
CA SER A 291 2.75 -15.83 16.67
C SER A 291 2.42 -14.71 15.69
N PHE A 292 3.25 -13.67 15.64
CA PHE A 292 3.13 -12.59 14.66
C PHE A 292 3.22 -13.11 13.24
N VAL A 293 2.26 -12.72 12.42
CA VAL A 293 2.16 -13.08 11.00
C VAL A 293 2.24 -11.85 10.11
N GLN A 294 2.78 -12.04 8.91
CA GLN A 294 2.94 -10.98 7.92
C GLN A 294 1.57 -10.45 7.50
N ALA A 295 1.43 -9.14 7.30
CA ALA A 295 0.15 -8.50 6.96
C ALA A 295 -0.24 -8.66 5.48
N THR A 296 -0.19 -9.89 4.96
CA THR A 296 -0.71 -10.23 3.64
C THR A 296 -2.23 -10.13 3.61
N ARG A 297 -2.81 -9.83 2.43
CA ARG A 297 -4.28 -9.79 2.25
C ARG A 297 -4.97 -11.06 2.78
N ARG A 298 -4.36 -12.24 2.58
CA ARG A 298 -4.89 -13.52 3.05
C ARG A 298 -4.93 -13.58 4.59
N ASN A 299 -3.82 -13.23 5.25
CA ASN A 299 -3.74 -13.27 6.71
C ASN A 299 -4.69 -12.28 7.37
N LYS A 300 -4.78 -11.05 6.82
CA LYS A 300 -5.73 -10.03 7.29
C LYS A 300 -7.17 -10.54 7.21
N MET A 301 -7.58 -11.06 6.05
CA MET A 301 -8.94 -11.57 5.86
C MET A 301 -9.25 -12.76 6.77
N ARG A 302 -8.29 -13.64 7.02
CA ARG A 302 -8.48 -14.73 7.97
C ARG A 302 -8.73 -14.21 9.38
N LEU A 303 -7.88 -13.29 9.86
CA LEU A 303 -8.08 -12.70 11.18
C LEU A 303 -9.41 -11.95 11.29
N PHE A 304 -9.86 -11.27 10.24
CA PHE A 304 -11.13 -10.53 10.25
C PHE A 304 -12.33 -11.47 10.45
N TYR A 305 -12.26 -12.68 9.88
CA TYR A 305 -13.21 -13.74 10.16
C TYR A 305 -13.13 -14.18 11.62
N ASP A 306 -11.92 -14.48 12.13
CA ASP A 306 -11.74 -14.94 13.51
C ASP A 306 -12.24 -13.89 14.54
N LEU A 307 -11.97 -12.60 14.33
CA LEU A 307 -12.46 -11.49 15.16
C LEU A 307 -13.99 -11.44 15.27
N SER A 308 -14.70 -11.77 14.19
CA SER A 308 -16.17 -11.74 14.18
C SER A 308 -16.80 -12.82 15.07
N THR A 309 -16.02 -13.82 15.49
CA THR A 309 -16.48 -14.93 16.34
C THR A 309 -16.35 -14.65 17.84
N LEU A 310 -15.66 -13.57 18.23
CA LEU A 310 -15.40 -13.23 19.63
C LEU A 310 -16.69 -12.92 20.39
N LYS A 311 -16.74 -13.37 21.65
CA LYS A 311 -17.84 -13.12 22.58
C LYS A 311 -17.30 -12.59 23.90
N ALA A 312 -17.95 -11.55 24.41
CA ALA A 312 -17.65 -10.96 25.70
C ALA A 312 -18.10 -11.88 26.86
N ARG A 313 -17.21 -12.11 27.84
CA ARG A 313 -17.45 -12.92 29.04
C ARG A 313 -16.41 -12.65 30.13
N GLY A 314 -16.78 -12.87 31.39
CA GLY A 314 -15.84 -12.80 32.52
C GLY A 314 -15.48 -11.36 32.95
N TYR A 315 -14.40 -11.22 33.72
CA TYR A 315 -13.86 -9.92 34.16
C TYR A 315 -12.71 -9.44 33.25
N SER A 316 -11.94 -8.43 33.63
CA SER A 316 -10.75 -8.00 32.90
C SER A 316 -9.50 -8.26 33.74
N ASP A 317 -8.50 -8.97 33.20
CA ASP A 317 -7.20 -9.19 33.85
C ASP A 317 -6.09 -8.52 33.03
N PHE A 318 -5.96 -7.21 33.24
CA PHE A 318 -4.97 -6.39 32.53
C PHE A 318 -3.52 -6.79 32.86
N PRO A 319 -3.13 -7.03 34.12
CA PRO A 319 -1.76 -7.46 34.44
C PRO A 319 -1.33 -8.72 33.71
N ALA A 320 -2.17 -9.76 33.68
CA ALA A 320 -1.87 -10.99 32.95
C ALA A 320 -1.81 -10.76 31.43
N SER A 321 -2.73 -9.97 30.88
CA SER A 321 -2.75 -9.63 29.45
C SER A 321 -1.49 -8.89 28.99
N LEU A 322 -1.01 -7.94 29.79
CA LEU A 322 0.19 -7.17 29.50
C LEU A 322 1.42 -8.06 29.55
N LYS A 323 1.53 -8.88 30.61
CA LYS A 323 2.60 -9.88 30.73
C LYS A 323 2.66 -10.79 29.51
N PHE A 324 1.52 -11.32 29.08
CA PHE A 324 1.42 -12.17 27.88
C PHE A 324 1.89 -11.46 26.61
N ALA A 325 1.44 -10.22 26.37
CA ALA A 325 1.89 -9.45 25.21
C ALA A 325 3.40 -9.21 25.21
N TYR A 326 3.98 -8.93 26.37
CA TYR A 326 5.41 -8.71 26.52
C TYR A 326 6.23 -9.99 26.34
N GLU A 327 5.74 -11.13 26.82
CA GLU A 327 6.33 -12.44 26.54
C GLU A 327 6.30 -12.75 25.04
N MET A 328 5.22 -12.40 24.33
CA MET A 328 5.13 -12.55 22.88
C MET A 328 6.17 -11.70 22.14
N PHE A 329 6.37 -10.44 22.54
CA PHE A 329 7.46 -9.60 21.99
C PHE A 329 8.85 -10.12 22.32
N ARG A 330 9.06 -10.73 23.50
CA ARG A 330 10.34 -11.34 23.88
C ARG A 330 10.64 -12.61 23.06
N ASN A 331 9.63 -13.45 22.83
CA ASN A 331 9.75 -14.66 22.02
C ASN A 331 10.13 -14.33 20.57
N LEU A 332 9.66 -13.20 20.03
CA LEU A 332 10.15 -12.70 18.74
C LEU A 332 11.66 -12.44 18.75
N THR A 333 12.16 -11.73 19.78
CA THR A 333 13.59 -11.37 19.86
C THR A 333 14.51 -12.56 20.12
N GLY A 334 14.02 -13.60 20.80
CA GLY A 334 14.79 -14.81 21.11
C GLY A 334 14.74 -15.89 20.02
N SER A 335 13.86 -15.77 19.04
CA SER A 335 13.75 -16.78 17.98
C SER A 335 14.89 -16.67 16.97
N GLU A 336 15.55 -17.80 16.65
CA GLU A 336 16.58 -17.96 15.61
C GLU A 336 16.03 -17.77 14.17
N ARG A 337 14.90 -17.09 13.99
CA ARG A 337 14.35 -16.75 12.66
C ARG A 337 15.13 -15.59 12.05
N GLY A 338 16.38 -15.88 11.70
CA GLY A 338 17.20 -15.34 10.59
C GLY A 338 17.42 -13.84 10.50
N ASP A 339 16.37 -13.08 10.27
CA ASP A 339 16.45 -11.68 9.82
C ASP A 339 15.58 -10.71 10.64
N ARG A 340 14.50 -11.18 11.28
CA ARG A 340 13.53 -10.29 11.95
C ARG A 340 14.06 -9.63 13.22
N GLY A 341 15.00 -10.27 13.91
CA GLY A 341 15.64 -9.71 15.11
C GLY A 341 16.69 -8.63 14.81
N LYS A 342 17.12 -8.49 13.54
CA LYS A 342 18.19 -7.57 13.12
C LYS A 342 17.67 -6.31 12.43
N GLU A 343 16.46 -6.34 11.89
CA GLU A 343 15.84 -5.21 11.20
C GLU A 343 15.27 -4.18 12.19
N LEU A 344 15.45 -2.89 11.89
CA LEU A 344 14.82 -1.80 12.64
C LEU A 344 13.30 -1.86 12.45
N ARG A 345 12.59 -2.26 13.52
CA ARG A 345 11.13 -2.39 13.52
C ARG A 345 10.51 -1.71 14.73
N ASN A 346 9.39 -1.04 14.52
CA ASN A 346 8.60 -0.46 15.61
C ASN A 346 7.77 -1.55 16.27
N LYS A 347 7.97 -1.78 17.57
CA LYS A 347 7.12 -2.68 18.36
C LYS A 347 5.99 -1.88 18.98
N ILE A 348 4.77 -2.23 18.62
CA ILE A 348 3.58 -1.47 18.99
C ILE A 348 2.61 -2.40 19.70
N LEU A 349 2.29 -2.08 20.95
CA LEU A 349 1.22 -2.72 21.70
C LEU A 349 -0.01 -1.82 21.67
N VAL A 350 -1.16 -2.35 21.25
CA VAL A 350 -2.44 -1.65 21.27
C VAL A 350 -3.37 -2.41 22.21
N LEU A 351 -3.79 -1.79 23.29
CA LEU A 351 -4.83 -2.30 24.18
C LEU A 351 -6.16 -1.63 23.86
N MET A 352 -7.20 -2.42 23.59
CA MET A 352 -8.56 -1.94 23.37
C MET A 352 -9.45 -2.46 24.49
N THR A 353 -10.11 -1.55 25.19
CA THR A 353 -10.97 -1.84 26.34
C THR A 353 -12.01 -0.73 26.44
N ASP A 354 -12.99 -0.88 27.32
CA ASP A 354 -13.90 0.20 27.68
C ASP A 354 -13.28 1.05 28.80
N ASN A 355 -14.11 1.69 29.63
CA ASN A 355 -13.65 2.46 30.77
C ASN A 355 -13.21 1.62 31.98
N ALA A 356 -13.06 0.30 31.86
CA ALA A 356 -12.60 -0.57 32.94
C ALA A 356 -11.09 -0.48 33.22
N PHE A 357 -10.29 0.14 32.35
CA PHE A 357 -8.84 0.21 32.52
C PHE A 357 -8.41 1.18 33.62
N VAL A 358 -7.76 0.66 34.65
CA VAL A 358 -7.23 1.43 35.78
C VAL A 358 -5.72 1.28 35.87
N PHE A 359 -5.01 2.40 36.04
CA PHE A 359 -3.57 2.43 36.29
C PHE A 359 -3.26 2.11 37.76
N ASP A 360 -3.51 0.88 38.18
CA ASP A 360 -3.11 0.40 39.50
C ASP A 360 -1.61 0.03 39.55
N GLU A 361 -1.09 -0.26 40.75
CA GLU A 361 0.32 -0.61 40.94
C GLU A 361 0.73 -1.85 40.15
N SER A 362 -0.17 -2.83 39.99
CA SER A 362 0.11 -4.07 39.27
C SER A 362 0.27 -3.83 37.77
N VAL A 363 -0.60 -3.03 37.16
CA VAL A 363 -0.51 -2.59 35.76
C VAL A 363 0.72 -1.71 35.55
N LEU A 364 0.93 -0.72 36.42
CA LEU A 364 2.09 0.15 36.36
C LEU A 364 3.41 -0.63 36.49
N SER A 365 3.45 -1.67 37.32
CA SER A 365 4.60 -2.55 37.43
C SER A 365 4.90 -3.26 36.11
N GLN A 366 3.88 -3.80 35.42
CA GLN A 366 4.04 -4.46 34.13
C GLN A 366 4.51 -3.48 33.04
N LEU A 367 3.93 -2.27 33.00
CA LEU A 367 4.32 -1.22 32.07
C LEU A 367 5.77 -0.75 32.30
N LYS A 368 6.18 -0.57 33.58
CA LYS A 368 7.55 -0.15 33.96
C LYS A 368 8.58 -1.25 33.77
N GLN A 369 8.20 -2.51 33.92
CA GLN A 369 9.09 -3.66 33.74
C GLN A 369 9.55 -3.82 32.28
N GLN A 370 8.93 -3.11 31.33
CA GLN A 370 9.35 -3.12 29.94
C GLN A 370 10.63 -2.34 29.68
N LYS A 371 11.47 -2.90 28.82
CA LYS A 371 12.54 -2.13 28.16
C LYS A 371 11.91 -1.14 27.18
N SER A 372 12.54 0.03 27.06
CA SER A 372 12.14 1.26 26.33
C SER A 372 11.71 1.15 24.85
N ASN A 373 11.58 -0.05 24.28
CA ASN A 373 11.47 -0.26 22.84
C ASN A 373 10.07 -0.71 22.37
N ILE A 374 9.06 -0.76 23.25
CA ILE A 374 7.66 -1.06 22.91
C ILE A 374 6.83 0.19 23.16
N THR A 375 6.21 0.72 22.11
CA THR A 375 5.25 1.83 22.24
C THR A 375 3.87 1.26 22.53
N THR A 376 3.26 1.67 23.64
CA THR A 376 1.93 1.18 24.05
C THR A 376 0.87 2.26 23.82
N PHE A 377 -0.20 1.90 23.11
CA PHE A 377 -1.40 2.72 22.91
C PHE A 377 -2.57 2.05 23.62
N ILE A 378 -3.39 2.84 24.31
CA ILE A 378 -4.59 2.36 25.00
C ILE A 378 -5.77 3.12 24.41
N TYR A 379 -6.71 2.38 23.83
CA TYR A 379 -7.95 2.90 23.28
C TYR A 379 -9.10 2.53 24.21
N SER A 380 -9.76 3.55 24.78
CA SER A 380 -11.06 3.39 25.40
C SER A 380 -12.15 3.45 24.33
N LEU A 381 -13.04 2.46 24.32
CA LEU A 381 -14.07 2.27 23.31
C LEU A 381 -15.45 2.19 23.94
N GLY A 382 -16.38 2.98 23.42
CA GLY A 382 -17.76 3.07 23.90
C GLY A 382 -18.06 4.41 24.56
N GLU A 383 -19.30 4.58 25.02
CA GLU A 383 -19.66 5.75 25.81
C GLU A 383 -19.13 5.60 27.23
N PRO A 384 -18.67 6.68 27.86
CA PRO A 384 -18.26 6.61 29.25
C PRO A 384 -19.46 6.24 30.13
N VAL A 385 -19.43 5.03 30.69
CA VAL A 385 -20.37 4.62 31.74
C VAL A 385 -20.00 5.39 33.02
N GLY A 386 -20.38 6.66 33.08
CA GLY A 386 -19.90 7.57 34.14
C GLY A 386 -20.36 9.02 34.05
N ALA A 387 -21.44 9.33 33.32
CA ALA A 387 -22.15 10.59 33.44
C ALA A 387 -23.66 10.34 33.45
N ALA A 388 -24.12 9.46 34.34
CA ALA A 388 -25.47 9.62 34.84
C ALA A 388 -25.49 10.98 35.54
N TYR A 389 -26.22 11.92 34.96
CA TYR A 389 -26.53 13.21 35.54
C TYR A 389 -26.92 13.03 37.01
N GLU A 390 -26.03 13.39 37.93
CA GLU A 390 -26.44 13.71 39.30
C GLU A 390 -27.22 15.02 39.21
N HIS A 391 -28.52 14.91 38.92
CA HIS A 391 -29.46 15.95 39.32
C HIS A 391 -29.58 15.90 40.84
N LYS A 392 -28.92 16.84 41.51
CA LYS A 392 -29.35 17.36 42.81
C LYS A 392 -29.49 18.87 42.72
#